data_AF-A0AAU9HID8-F1
#
_entry.id   AF-A0AAU9HID8-F1
#
_cell.length_a   1.000
_cell.length_b   1.000
_cell.length_c   1.000
_cell.angle_alpha   90.00
_cell.angle_beta   90.00
_cell.angle_gamma   90.00
#
_symmetry.space_group_name_H-M   'P 1'
#
loop_
_entity.id
_entity.type
_entity.pdbx_description
1 polymer ?
#
loop_
_entity_poly.entity_id
_entity_poly.type
_entity_poly.pdbx_seq_one_letter_code
_entity_poly.pdbx_strand_id
1 'polypeptide(L)'
;MYLDEFAILGFEFTCNLNATEAEFDLLLDELLEFIDKRKLCIAGGGDCKSFSGFICSVNRYGSATNQDRADVELWLKSKEHISNIFVSQLVDANYGV
;
A
#
# COMPACT_ATOMS: atom_id res chain seq x y z
N MET A 1 -4.86 -24.73 18.01
CA MET A 1 -3.98 -23.57 17.75
C MET A 1 -4.85 -22.53 17.10
N TYR A 2 -5.06 -21.40 17.77
CA TYR A 2 -5.89 -20.30 17.28
C TYR A 2 -5.11 -19.56 16.19
N LEU A 3 -5.50 -19.75 14.92
CA LEU A 3 -4.86 -19.11 13.76
C LEU A 3 -5.00 -17.58 13.78
N ASP A 4 -5.96 -17.05 14.55
CA ASP A 4 -6.25 -15.61 14.62
C ASP A 4 -5.25 -14.81 15.46
N GLU A 5 -4.36 -15.45 16.23
CA GLU A 5 -3.40 -14.75 17.11
C GLU A 5 -2.10 -14.32 16.41
N PHE A 6 -1.88 -14.74 15.15
CA PHE A 6 -0.66 -14.47 14.40
C PHE A 6 -0.89 -13.93 12.98
N ALA A 7 -2.14 -13.70 12.59
CA ALA A 7 -2.47 -13.13 11.29
C ALA A 7 -1.96 -11.67 11.22
N ILE A 8 -1.07 -11.40 10.27
CA ILE A 8 -0.65 -10.04 9.93
C ILE A 8 -1.56 -9.59 8.80
N LEU A 9 -2.51 -8.73 9.10
CA LEU A 9 -3.38 -8.20 8.06
C LEU A 9 -2.67 -7.08 7.29
N GLY A 10 -2.78 -7.14 5.97
CA GLY A 10 -2.39 -6.09 5.06
C GLY A 10 -3.46 -5.86 4.00
N PHE A 11 -3.17 -5.00 3.04
CA PHE A 11 -4.05 -4.78 1.90
C PHE A 11 -3.22 -4.49 0.65
N GLU A 12 -3.81 -4.80 -0.49
CA GLU A 12 -3.23 -4.52 -1.79
C GLU A 12 -3.76 -3.20 -2.32
N PHE A 13 -2.96 -2.54 -3.13
CA PHE A 13 -3.45 -1.51 -4.04
C PHE A 13 -2.89 -1.71 -5.44
N THR A 14 -3.64 -1.22 -6.42
CA THR A 14 -3.20 -1.07 -7.80
C THR A 14 -3.68 0.28 -8.33
N CYS A 15 -2.88 0.91 -9.16
CA CYS A 15 -3.28 2.12 -9.88
C CYS A 15 -2.53 2.23 -11.22
N ASN A 16 -3.12 3.03 -12.11
CA ASN A 16 -2.45 3.47 -13.31
C ASN A 16 -1.76 4.81 -13.05
N LEU A 17 -0.60 4.98 -13.67
CA LEU A 17 0.20 6.18 -13.64
C LEU A 17 0.28 6.80 -15.03
N ASN A 18 0.36 8.12 -15.07
CA ASN A 18 0.76 8.88 -16.25
C ASN A 18 1.86 9.86 -15.82
N ALA A 19 3.02 9.29 -15.47
CA ALA A 19 4.14 9.99 -14.88
C ALA A 19 5.40 9.81 -15.74
N THR A 20 6.35 10.73 -15.61
CA THR A 20 7.73 10.56 -16.06
C THR A 20 8.52 9.70 -15.06
N GLU A 21 9.72 9.23 -15.46
CA GLU A 21 10.59 8.46 -14.55
C GLU A 21 10.92 9.24 -13.27
N ALA A 22 11.22 10.54 -13.40
CA ALA A 22 11.52 11.40 -12.25
C ALA A 22 10.29 11.61 -11.33
N GLU A 23 9.09 11.71 -11.90
CA GLU A 23 7.85 11.79 -11.11
C GLU A 23 7.53 10.46 -10.42
N PHE A 24 7.83 9.33 -11.06
CA PHE A 24 7.69 8.01 -10.44
C PHE A 24 8.65 7.82 -9.27
N ASP A 25 9.92 8.18 -9.43
CA ASP A 25 10.90 8.12 -8.34
C ASP A 25 10.46 9.00 -7.15
N LEU A 26 10.00 10.22 -7.42
CA LEU A 26 9.46 11.12 -6.39
C LEU A 26 8.22 10.51 -5.71
N LEU A 27 7.32 9.90 -6.48
CA LEU A 27 6.12 9.25 -5.94
C LEU A 27 6.49 8.11 -4.98
N LEU A 28 7.51 7.31 -5.31
CA LEU A 28 8.01 6.25 -4.43
C LEU A 28 8.55 6.81 -3.12
N ASP A 29 9.39 7.86 -3.19
CA ASP A 29 9.94 8.51 -2.00
C ASP A 29 8.83 9.09 -1.10
N GLU A 30 7.85 9.79 -1.69
CA GLU A 30 6.71 10.35 -0.96
C GLU A 30 5.83 9.27 -0.33
N LEU A 31 5.63 8.14 -1.03
CA LEU A 31 4.87 7.02 -0.48
C LEU A 31 5.60 6.39 0.70
N LEU A 32 6.91 6.14 0.58
CA LEU A 32 7.73 5.58 1.65
C LEU A 32 7.68 6.46 2.91
N GLU A 33 7.78 7.78 2.74
CA GLU A 33 7.64 8.72 3.86
C GLU A 33 6.22 8.69 4.46
N PHE A 34 5.19 8.60 3.62
CA PHE A 34 3.79 8.54 4.05
C PHE A 34 3.49 7.30 4.90
N ILE A 35 3.95 6.12 4.47
CA ILE A 35 3.68 4.85 5.16
C ILE A 35 4.57 4.65 6.40
N ASP A 36 5.81 5.16 6.41
CA ASP A 36 6.70 5.02 7.58
C ASP A 36 6.17 5.81 8.80
N LYS A 37 5.59 7.00 8.57
CA LYS A 37 4.88 7.77 9.61
C LYS A 37 3.75 6.98 10.27
N ARG A 38 3.21 5.97 9.58
CA ARG A 38 2.12 5.09 10.03
C ARG A 38 2.59 3.74 10.56
N LYS A 39 3.89 3.49 10.61
CA LYS A 39 4.47 2.19 10.98
C LYS A 39 3.97 1.06 10.07
N LEU A 40 3.90 1.37 8.78
CA LEU A 40 3.56 0.44 7.72
C LEU A 40 4.79 0.22 6.82
N CYS A 41 4.86 -0.94 6.18
CA CYS A 41 5.80 -1.25 5.11
C CYS A 41 5.04 -1.65 3.85
N ILE A 42 5.74 -1.57 2.72
CA ILE A 42 5.23 -1.93 1.41
C ILE A 42 6.17 -2.93 0.75
N ALA A 43 5.60 -3.93 0.10
CA ALA A 43 6.28 -4.71 -0.93
C ALA A 43 5.51 -4.52 -2.24
N GLY A 44 6.17 -4.04 -3.28
CA GLY A 44 5.49 -3.65 -4.51
C GLY A 44 6.45 -3.24 -5.61
N GLY A 45 5.89 -2.84 -6.74
CA GLY A 45 6.64 -2.43 -7.91
C GLY A 45 5.75 -1.81 -8.96
N GLY A 46 6.37 -1.11 -9.89
CA GLY A 46 5.67 -0.40 -10.94
C GLY A 46 6.62 0.24 -11.93
N ASP A 47 6.04 0.98 -12.85
CA ASP A 47 6.71 1.82 -13.82
C ASP A 47 5.89 3.11 -14.05
N CYS A 48 6.26 3.90 -15.05
CA CYS A 48 5.59 5.15 -15.42
C CYS A 48 4.09 5.00 -15.81
N LYS A 49 3.57 3.77 -15.95
CA LYS A 49 2.21 3.45 -16.40
C LYS A 49 1.38 2.72 -15.35
N SER A 50 1.99 1.94 -14.47
CA SER A 50 1.26 1.21 -13.43
C SER A 50 2.07 1.05 -12.17
N PHE A 51 1.37 0.99 -11.04
CA PHE A 51 1.99 0.76 -9.76
C PHE A 51 1.09 -0.09 -8.87
N SER A 52 1.70 -1.08 -8.22
CA SER A 52 1.00 -1.96 -7.30
C SER A 52 1.86 -2.30 -6.10
N GLY A 53 1.21 -2.62 -5.00
CA GLY A 53 1.90 -3.05 -3.81
C GLY A 53 0.97 -3.63 -2.76
N PHE A 54 1.58 -4.37 -1.86
CA PHE A 54 0.98 -4.89 -0.65
C PHE A 54 1.51 -4.11 0.54
N ILE A 55 0.62 -3.55 1.36
CA ILE A 55 0.95 -2.77 2.54
C ILE A 55 0.53 -3.53 3.80
N CYS A 56 1.45 -3.67 4.75
CA CYS A 56 1.18 -4.26 6.07
C CYS A 56 1.95 -3.52 7.17
N SER A 57 1.78 -3.94 8.43
CA SER A 57 2.50 -3.31 9.54
C SER A 57 3.98 -3.69 9.55
N VAL A 58 4.85 -2.74 9.91
CA VAL A 58 6.26 -3.05 10.24
C VAL A 58 6.40 -3.87 11.52
N ASN A 59 5.37 -3.87 12.36
CA ASN A 59 5.39 -4.59 13.63
C ASN A 59 5.15 -6.08 13.37
N ARG A 60 5.99 -6.93 13.95
CA ARG A 60 5.95 -8.40 13.79
C ARG A 60 4.59 -9.05 14.09
N TYR A 61 3.77 -8.43 14.92
CA TYR A 61 2.41 -8.89 15.27
C TYR A 61 1.36 -7.78 15.08
N GLY A 62 1.71 -6.72 14.33
CA GLY A 62 0.80 -5.65 13.99
C GLY A 62 0.08 -5.93 12.69
N SER A 63 -1.10 -5.37 12.54
CA SER A 63 -1.90 -5.41 11.31
C SER A 63 -2.13 -4.00 10.80
N ALA A 64 -2.21 -3.84 9.48
CA ALA A 64 -2.78 -2.63 8.90
C ALA A 64 -4.26 -2.51 9.28
N THR A 65 -4.75 -1.29 9.41
CA THR A 65 -6.14 -1.02 9.80
C THR A 65 -6.99 -0.58 8.61
N ASN A 66 -8.31 -0.60 8.78
CA ASN A 66 -9.22 -0.01 7.78
C ASN A 66 -8.98 1.51 7.62
N GLN A 67 -8.48 2.19 8.65
CA GLN A 67 -8.11 3.61 8.55
C GLN A 67 -6.87 3.78 7.67
N ASP A 68 -5.85 2.92 7.83
CA ASP A 68 -4.66 2.95 6.97
C ASP A 68 -5.03 2.71 5.50
N ARG A 69 -5.97 1.79 5.25
CA ARG A 69 -6.52 1.57 3.91
C ARG A 69 -7.15 2.84 3.33
N ALA A 70 -8.05 3.46 4.09
CA ALA A 70 -8.74 4.68 3.65
C ALA A 70 -7.77 5.85 3.42
N ASP A 71 -6.75 5.97 4.27
CA ASP A 71 -5.74 7.01 4.17
C ASP A 71 -4.83 6.81 2.94
N VAL A 72 -4.44 5.57 2.62
CA VAL A 72 -3.70 5.27 1.38
C VAL A 72 -4.56 5.54 0.15
N GLU A 73 -5.83 5.13 0.16
CA GLU A 73 -6.74 5.39 -0.95
C GLU A 73 -6.92 6.90 -1.20
N LEU A 74 -7.07 7.68 -0.12
CA LEU A 74 -7.17 9.13 -0.20
C LEU A 74 -5.86 9.77 -0.70
N TRP A 75 -4.72 9.29 -0.23
CA TRP A 75 -3.42 9.76 -0.68
C TRP A 75 -3.22 9.51 -2.18
N LEU A 76 -3.53 8.31 -2.67
CA LEU A 76 -3.48 7.99 -4.11
C LEU A 76 -4.41 8.89 -4.93
N LYS A 77 -5.63 9.14 -4.44
CA LYS A 77 -6.61 10.03 -5.08
C LYS A 77 -6.20 11.50 -5.10
N SER A 78 -5.28 11.91 -4.22
CA SER A 78 -4.80 13.30 -4.16
C SER A 78 -3.77 13.65 -5.24
N LYS A 79 -3.25 12.65 -5.96
CA LYS A 79 -2.22 12.81 -6.98
C LYS A 79 -2.84 12.90 -8.38
N GLU A 80 -2.57 13.98 -9.11
CA GLU A 80 -3.21 14.25 -10.41
C GLU A 80 -2.86 13.22 -11.51
N HIS A 81 -1.68 12.61 -11.44
CA HIS A 81 -1.18 11.64 -12.42
C HIS A 81 -1.57 10.18 -12.11
N ILE A 82 -2.40 9.95 -11.09
CA ILE A 82 -2.86 8.61 -10.69
C ILE A 82 -4.32 8.40 -11.09
N SER A 83 -4.63 7.25 -11.66
CA SER A 83 -5.99 6.86 -12.06
C SER A 83 -6.25 5.38 -11.83
N ASN A 84 -7.50 4.94 -12.01
CA ASN A 84 -7.90 3.52 -11.84
C ASN A 84 -7.44 2.90 -10.52
N ILE A 85 -7.61 3.65 -9.42
CA ILE A 85 -7.18 3.23 -8.09
C ILE A 85 -8.10 2.12 -7.59
N PHE A 86 -7.50 1.01 -7.20
CA PHE A 86 -8.13 -0.07 -6.46
C PHE A 86 -7.36 -0.29 -5.17
N VAL A 87 -8.08 -0.44 -4.05
CA VAL A 87 -7.50 -0.81 -2.76
C VAL A 87 -8.35 -1.95 -2.19
N SER A 88 -7.72 -3.09 -1.91
CA SER A 88 -8.42 -4.30 -1.49
C SER A 88 -8.83 -4.25 -0.01
N GLN A 89 -9.67 -5.19 0.43
CA GLN A 89 -9.97 -5.34 1.85
C GLN A 89 -8.73 -5.83 2.62
N LEU A 90 -8.80 -5.79 3.96
CA LEU A 90 -7.74 -6.39 4.77
C LEU A 90 -7.70 -7.90 4.55
N VAL A 91 -6.53 -8.44 4.23
CA VAL A 91 -6.27 -9.86 3.98
C VAL A 91 -5.05 -10.31 4.78
N ASP A 92 -4.99 -11.61 5.10
CA ASP A 92 -3.85 -12.18 5.81
C ASP A 92 -2.61 -12.22 4.89
N ALA A 93 -1.55 -11.52 5.27
CA ALA A 93 -0.30 -11.43 4.52
C ALA A 93 0.47 -12.76 4.41
N ASN A 94 0.16 -13.76 5.25
CA ASN A 94 0.83 -15.07 5.25
C ASN A 94 0.07 -16.14 4.46
N TYR A 95 -1.21 -15.93 4.16
CA TYR A 95 -2.09 -16.91 3.51
C TYR A 95 -2.87 -16.36 2.30
N GLY A 96 -2.75 -15.06 2.01
CA GLY A 96 -3.40 -14.40 0.90
C GLY A 96 -2.55 -14.36 -0.35
N VAL A 97 -2.50 -15.48 -1.11
CA VAL A 97 -2.59 -15.53 -2.58
C VAL A 97 -3.23 -16.86 -2.99
#